data_AF-A0A845LCB9-F1
#
_entry.id   AF-A0A845LCB9-F1
#
_cell.length_a   1.000
_cell.length_b   1.000
_cell.length_c   1.000
_cell.angle_alpha   90.00
_cell.angle_beta   90.00
_cell.angle_gamma   90.00
#
_symmetry.space_group_name_H-M   'P 1'
#
loop_
_entity.id
_entity.type
_entity.pdbx_description
1 polymer ?
#
loop_
_entity_poly.entity_id
_entity_poly.type
_entity_poly.pdbx_seq_one_letter_code
_entity_poly.pdbx_strand_id
1 'polypeptide(L)'
;MKKSSYFPFERNRYFYGKLLTVRDFDSEQKYVNDKRRLINRLLFGAGVVAGLQVTPVDDQNLAIGAGVALDGLGREIIIPAPFTVKLSMVKGFSFDTYTKNLYLCLAYKETETEPVHTVGKTAEQAGDSMDEYNRVVEGYEIFVQEAALSRADSEFADLFEDCCVLCQEGDLSIRQRAPRYVNPGEVFQVTMTIEKSLRPDKVHLEYELDGGEHFAFVDPADGKVIFDEPMDRQDTRYERTLTVQAGKWKSDKAQLGIRDGSIRINLGDRQVTARKDCANTVGIIEQAVEERILADYTNRTLDRSLASPVQPCLYLAKISLFQIGSTYRIEKVEALPFDERVYGTGLLARLERRQGQASNRKERRPSEAAQAVFRTEARRLEADQEPYFQVGYNEQANEYNFRLGIPAGQKGAVEMTTGAVTVWAEKANSTGKILFVNSERTQFTGEIDHGLGLGPVLVEVGIEEHLSFQQRDMSRVNRRLYFGAIDLFADSPYDTGLGEIAVSAVAFPDKGSFVIAVRFPEGWQGEAVILRWWAYKAGAEKNNTLALQEASVSTEGKL
;
A
#
# COMPACT_ATOMS: atom_id res chain seq x y z
N MET A 1 9.56 -19.41 -36.33
CA MET A 1 10.33 -18.15 -36.28
C MET A 1 10.34 -17.52 -37.67
N LYS A 2 10.31 -16.17 -37.76
CA LYS A 2 10.77 -15.35 -38.92
C LYS A 2 9.75 -14.94 -39.99
N LYS A 3 8.88 -13.99 -39.65
CA LYS A 3 8.93 -12.58 -40.13
C LYS A 3 7.63 -11.90 -39.72
N SER A 4 7.70 -10.99 -38.74
CA SER A 4 6.64 -10.01 -38.41
C SER A 4 6.55 -8.94 -39.52
N SER A 5 6.54 -9.36 -40.77
CA SER A 5 6.48 -8.47 -41.92
C SER A 5 5.09 -8.60 -42.50
N TYR A 6 4.23 -7.63 -42.18
CA TYR A 6 2.90 -7.48 -42.80
C TYR A 6 3.00 -7.10 -44.28
N PHE A 7 4.20 -6.79 -44.77
CA PHE A 7 4.47 -6.31 -46.12
C PHE A 7 5.62 -7.09 -46.77
N PRO A 8 5.75 -7.08 -48.12
CA PRO A 8 4.87 -6.41 -49.08
C PRO A 8 3.46 -7.02 -49.13
N PHE A 9 2.46 -6.16 -49.39
CA PHE A 9 1.08 -6.61 -49.54
C PHE A 9 0.86 -7.18 -50.94
N GLU A 10 0.69 -8.48 -51.02
CA GLU A 10 0.40 -9.19 -52.27
C GLU A 10 -1.01 -9.76 -52.23
N ARG A 11 -1.78 -9.55 -53.31
CA ARG A 11 -3.11 -10.15 -53.47
C ARG A 11 -3.24 -10.79 -54.82
N ASN A 12 -4.13 -11.77 -54.88
CA ASN A 12 -4.48 -12.43 -56.12
C ASN A 12 -5.02 -11.42 -57.17
N ARG A 13 -4.49 -11.50 -58.39
CA ARG A 13 -5.03 -10.77 -59.54
C ARG A 13 -5.94 -11.71 -60.33
N TYR A 14 -7.23 -11.42 -60.28
CA TYR A 14 -8.25 -12.15 -61.04
C TYR A 14 -8.22 -11.78 -62.53
N PHE A 15 -8.29 -12.79 -63.39
CA PHE A 15 -8.49 -12.66 -64.83
C PHE A 15 -9.22 -13.88 -65.38
N TYR A 16 -9.85 -13.73 -66.55
CA TYR A 16 -10.66 -14.80 -67.14
C TYR A 16 -9.82 -16.03 -67.49
N GLY A 17 -10.31 -17.21 -67.13
CA GLY A 17 -9.62 -18.48 -67.36
C GLY A 17 -8.48 -18.78 -66.39
N LYS A 18 -8.26 -17.96 -65.35
CA LYS A 18 -7.28 -18.26 -64.30
C LYS A 18 -7.74 -19.47 -63.47
N LEU A 19 -6.88 -20.48 -63.37
CA LEU A 19 -7.07 -21.58 -62.42
C LEU A 19 -6.65 -21.14 -61.02
N LEU A 20 -7.54 -21.32 -60.04
CA LEU A 20 -7.29 -20.97 -58.63
C LEU A 20 -6.91 -22.22 -57.84
N THR A 21 -5.95 -22.05 -56.93
CA THR A 21 -5.46 -23.08 -56.02
C THR A 21 -5.62 -22.63 -54.57
N VAL A 22 -5.44 -23.55 -53.61
CA VAL A 22 -5.44 -23.23 -52.17
C VAL A 22 -4.52 -22.04 -51.86
N ARG A 23 -3.32 -22.02 -52.47
CA ARG A 23 -2.36 -20.91 -52.34
C ARG A 23 -2.95 -19.55 -52.70
N ASP A 24 -3.79 -19.45 -53.73
CA ASP A 24 -4.39 -18.18 -54.14
C ASP A 24 -5.37 -17.66 -53.07
N PHE A 25 -6.18 -18.54 -52.49
CA PHE A 25 -7.13 -18.21 -51.43
C PHE A 25 -6.44 -17.89 -50.10
N ASP A 26 -5.38 -18.63 -49.75
CA ASP A 26 -4.55 -18.33 -48.57
C ASP A 26 -3.90 -16.96 -48.70
N SER A 27 -3.43 -16.61 -49.89
CA SER A 27 -2.86 -15.29 -50.17
C SER A 27 -3.89 -14.17 -49.97
N GLU A 28 -5.15 -14.40 -50.31
CA GLU A 28 -6.24 -13.44 -50.07
C GLU A 28 -6.57 -13.28 -48.58
N GLN A 29 -6.68 -14.39 -47.84
CA GLN A 29 -6.87 -14.35 -46.39
C GLN A 29 -5.74 -13.58 -45.70
N LYS A 30 -4.49 -13.92 -46.06
CA LYS A 30 -3.30 -13.24 -45.55
C LYS A 30 -3.30 -11.76 -45.88
N TYR A 31 -3.60 -11.37 -47.12
CA TYR A 31 -3.62 -9.97 -47.53
C TYR A 31 -4.56 -9.11 -46.67
N VAL A 32 -5.79 -9.59 -46.43
CA VAL A 32 -6.77 -8.87 -45.62
C VAL A 32 -6.36 -8.84 -44.15
N ASN A 33 -5.91 -9.98 -43.62
CA ASN A 33 -5.47 -10.09 -42.23
C ASN A 33 -4.26 -9.21 -41.94
N ASP A 34 -3.24 -9.21 -42.81
CA ASP A 34 -2.04 -8.41 -42.62
C ASP A 34 -2.35 -6.91 -42.67
N LYS A 35 -3.27 -6.47 -43.55
CA LYS A 35 -3.72 -5.06 -43.57
C LYS A 35 -4.46 -4.66 -42.31
N ARG A 36 -5.42 -5.48 -41.85
CA ARG A 36 -6.19 -5.25 -40.63
C ARG A 36 -5.27 -5.19 -39.41
N ARG A 37 -4.42 -6.20 -39.25
CA ARG A 37 -3.45 -6.29 -38.15
C ARG A 37 -2.47 -5.13 -38.15
N LEU A 38 -1.97 -4.71 -39.32
CA LEU A 38 -1.09 -3.53 -39.43
C LEU A 38 -1.79 -2.26 -38.95
N ILE A 39 -3.04 -2.02 -39.37
CA ILE A 39 -3.82 -0.84 -38.96
C ILE A 39 -4.09 -0.87 -37.46
N ASN A 40 -4.53 -2.01 -36.93
CA ASN A 40 -4.76 -2.22 -35.49
C ASN A 40 -3.51 -1.84 -34.69
N ARG A 41 -2.38 -2.40 -35.10
CA ARG A 41 -1.10 -2.16 -34.44
C ARG A 41 -0.64 -0.70 -34.51
N LEU A 42 -0.66 -0.08 -35.68
CA LEU A 42 -0.08 1.26 -35.85
C LEU A 42 -0.95 2.38 -35.26
N LEU A 43 -2.29 2.23 -35.27
CA LEU A 43 -3.20 3.28 -34.84
C LEU A 43 -3.76 3.09 -33.43
N PHE A 44 -3.88 1.84 -32.98
CA PHE A 44 -4.55 1.53 -31.71
C PHE A 44 -3.61 0.89 -30.69
N GLY A 45 -2.56 0.20 -31.14
CA GLY A 45 -1.62 -0.51 -30.29
C GLY A 45 -2.20 -1.76 -29.64
N ALA A 46 -1.57 -2.21 -28.56
CA ALA A 46 -1.97 -3.37 -27.77
C ALA A 46 -2.74 -2.97 -26.49
N GLY A 47 -3.74 -3.78 -26.12
CA GLY A 47 -4.44 -3.63 -24.85
C GLY A 47 -5.89 -4.09 -24.89
N VAL A 48 -6.55 -3.99 -23.74
CA VAL A 48 -7.98 -4.26 -23.59
C VAL A 48 -8.79 -3.10 -24.17
N VAL A 49 -9.72 -3.42 -25.08
CA VAL A 49 -10.63 -2.46 -25.71
C VAL A 49 -11.91 -2.34 -24.87
N ALA A 50 -12.48 -3.48 -24.46
CA ALA A 50 -13.68 -3.52 -23.62
C ALA A 50 -13.79 -4.86 -22.89
N GLY A 51 -14.31 -4.85 -21.65
CA GLY A 51 -14.55 -6.07 -20.88
C GLY A 51 -13.30 -6.66 -20.24
N LEU A 52 -13.19 -7.99 -20.23
CA LEU A 52 -12.02 -8.76 -19.75
C LEU A 52 -11.64 -8.50 -18.28
N GLN A 53 -12.60 -8.09 -17.46
CA GLN A 53 -12.36 -7.92 -16.03
C GLN A 53 -12.02 -9.28 -15.40
N VAL A 54 -11.02 -9.29 -14.53
CA VAL A 54 -10.61 -10.48 -13.76
C VAL A 54 -10.97 -10.24 -12.30
N THR A 55 -11.80 -11.12 -11.73
CA THR A 55 -12.24 -11.03 -10.34
C THR A 55 -12.06 -12.37 -9.63
N PRO A 56 -11.57 -12.40 -8.39
CA PRO A 56 -11.55 -13.62 -7.59
C PRO A 56 -12.98 -14.04 -7.24
N VAL A 57 -13.29 -15.33 -7.43
CA VAL A 57 -14.58 -15.92 -7.03
C VAL A 57 -14.47 -16.55 -5.64
N ASP A 58 -13.35 -17.21 -5.37
CA ASP A 58 -13.00 -17.80 -4.09
C ASP A 58 -11.46 -17.89 -3.96
N ASP A 59 -10.97 -18.69 -3.00
CA ASP A 59 -9.54 -18.85 -2.72
C ASP A 59 -8.73 -19.50 -3.86
N GLN A 60 -9.35 -20.11 -4.88
CA GLN A 60 -8.67 -20.81 -5.96
C GLN A 60 -9.20 -20.52 -7.37
N ASN A 61 -10.36 -19.88 -7.49
CA ASN A 61 -11.05 -19.65 -8.76
C ASN A 61 -11.06 -18.17 -9.15
N LEU A 62 -10.86 -17.92 -10.45
CA LEU A 62 -10.92 -16.61 -11.08
C LEU A 62 -12.06 -16.57 -12.09
N ALA A 63 -12.86 -15.51 -12.07
CA ALA A 63 -13.81 -15.22 -13.13
C ALA A 63 -13.18 -14.21 -14.11
N ILE A 64 -13.28 -14.52 -15.40
CA ILE A 64 -12.86 -13.67 -16.50
C ILE A 64 -14.12 -13.22 -17.25
N GLY A 65 -14.32 -11.91 -17.36
CA GLY A 65 -15.42 -11.31 -18.10
C GLY A 65 -15.31 -11.49 -19.62
N ALA A 66 -16.45 -11.52 -20.31
CA ALA A 66 -16.46 -11.38 -21.76
C ALA A 66 -15.84 -10.04 -22.19
N GLY A 67 -15.24 -10.00 -23.37
CA GLY A 67 -14.62 -8.77 -23.87
C GLY A 67 -13.75 -8.96 -25.09
N VAL A 68 -13.08 -7.88 -25.46
CA VAL A 68 -12.26 -7.77 -26.66
C VAL A 68 -10.95 -7.03 -26.35
N ALA A 69 -9.87 -7.52 -26.95
CA ALA A 69 -8.55 -6.94 -26.86
C ALA A 69 -7.80 -6.97 -28.19
N LEU A 70 -6.73 -6.19 -28.28
CA LEU A 70 -5.74 -6.22 -29.36
C LEU A 70 -4.39 -6.62 -28.79
N ASP A 71 -3.71 -7.60 -29.39
CA ASP A 71 -2.34 -7.92 -28.98
C ASP A 71 -1.28 -7.06 -29.68
N GLY A 72 0.00 -7.23 -29.30
CA GLY A 72 1.14 -6.49 -29.89
C GLY A 72 1.39 -6.76 -31.38
N LEU A 73 0.68 -7.71 -32.00
CA LEU A 73 0.68 -7.93 -33.44
C LEU A 73 -0.58 -7.38 -34.13
N GLY A 74 -1.42 -6.64 -33.42
CA GLY A 74 -2.68 -6.09 -33.92
C GLY A 74 -3.77 -7.14 -34.15
N ARG A 75 -3.65 -8.32 -33.54
CA ARG A 75 -4.65 -9.39 -33.63
C ARG A 75 -5.75 -9.16 -32.60
N GLU A 76 -6.98 -9.29 -33.04
CA GLU A 76 -8.17 -9.22 -32.21
C GLU A 76 -8.33 -10.51 -31.41
N ILE A 77 -8.52 -10.38 -30.10
CA ILE A 77 -8.82 -11.48 -29.19
C ILE A 77 -10.19 -11.24 -28.60
N ILE A 78 -11.11 -12.20 -28.79
CA ILE A 78 -12.50 -12.10 -28.32
C ILE A 78 -12.77 -13.22 -27.32
N ILE A 79 -13.21 -12.84 -26.11
CA ILE A 79 -13.82 -13.76 -25.15
C ILE A 79 -15.34 -13.54 -25.23
N PRO A 80 -16.11 -14.46 -25.84
CA PRO A 80 -17.52 -14.20 -26.17
C PRO A 80 -18.46 -14.29 -24.96
N ALA A 81 -18.08 -15.03 -23.92
CA ALA A 81 -18.87 -15.22 -22.71
C ALA A 81 -17.98 -15.27 -21.47
N PRO A 82 -18.44 -14.77 -20.31
CA PRO A 82 -17.67 -14.87 -19.07
C PRO A 82 -17.54 -16.34 -18.65
N PHE A 83 -16.43 -16.68 -18.02
CA PHE A 83 -16.20 -18.02 -17.49
C PHE A 83 -15.33 -18.00 -16.23
N THR A 84 -15.42 -19.06 -15.45
CA THR A 84 -14.62 -19.26 -14.24
C THR A 84 -13.59 -20.35 -14.49
N VAL A 85 -12.35 -20.11 -14.06
CA VAL A 85 -11.26 -21.08 -14.15
C VAL A 85 -10.62 -21.28 -12.79
N LYS A 86 -10.30 -22.54 -12.47
CA LYS A 86 -9.47 -22.87 -11.32
C LYS A 86 -8.02 -22.57 -11.66
N LEU A 87 -7.34 -21.77 -10.83
CA LEU A 87 -5.98 -21.30 -11.11
C LEU A 87 -4.99 -22.46 -11.36
N SER A 88 -5.13 -23.57 -10.63
CA SER A 88 -4.29 -24.77 -10.81
C SER A 88 -4.51 -25.51 -12.13
N MET A 89 -5.59 -25.22 -12.86
CA MET A 89 -5.87 -25.79 -14.18
C MET A 89 -5.41 -24.87 -15.31
N VAL A 90 -4.95 -23.66 -14.99
CA VAL A 90 -4.46 -22.70 -15.99
C VAL A 90 -3.07 -23.12 -16.44
N LYS A 91 -2.84 -23.14 -17.76
CA LYS A 91 -1.55 -23.47 -18.37
C LYS A 91 -0.45 -22.57 -17.78
N GLY A 92 0.71 -23.16 -17.50
CA GLY A 92 1.86 -22.43 -16.93
C GLY A 92 1.81 -22.26 -15.42
N PHE A 93 0.76 -22.73 -14.75
CA PHE A 93 0.73 -22.76 -13.28
C PHE A 93 1.65 -23.87 -12.76
N SER A 94 2.69 -23.48 -12.03
CA SER A 94 3.47 -24.37 -11.16
C SER A 94 3.30 -23.90 -9.73
N PHE A 95 3.09 -24.84 -8.81
CA PHE A 95 3.08 -24.54 -7.38
C PHE A 95 4.44 -24.91 -6.78
N ASP A 96 5.43 -24.05 -6.99
CA ASP A 96 6.72 -24.13 -6.33
C ASP A 96 6.75 -23.22 -5.11
N THR A 97 7.53 -23.59 -4.08
CA THR A 97 7.60 -22.98 -2.73
C THR A 97 7.95 -21.48 -2.71
N TYR A 98 8.20 -20.85 -3.88
CA TYR A 98 8.73 -19.50 -4.01
C TYR A 98 7.90 -18.57 -4.91
N THR A 99 6.87 -19.08 -5.59
CA THR A 99 6.09 -18.29 -6.57
C THR A 99 4.91 -17.59 -5.90
N LYS A 100 5.08 -16.29 -5.62
CA LYS A 100 4.09 -15.47 -4.91
C LYS A 100 3.29 -14.52 -5.79
N ASN A 101 3.82 -14.14 -6.96
CA ASN A 101 3.11 -13.31 -7.93
C ASN A 101 3.02 -14.06 -9.27
N LEU A 102 1.81 -14.26 -9.75
CA LEU A 102 1.53 -14.80 -11.08
C LEU A 102 0.83 -13.74 -11.92
N TYR A 103 1.16 -13.69 -13.20
CA TYR A 103 0.46 -12.85 -14.16
C TYR A 103 -0.47 -13.70 -15.01
N LEU A 104 -1.75 -13.34 -15.04
CA LEU A 104 -2.73 -13.94 -15.93
C LEU A 104 -2.61 -13.30 -17.30
N CYS A 105 -2.20 -14.08 -18.29
CA CYS A 105 -1.96 -13.63 -19.65
C CYS A 105 -3.03 -14.15 -20.61
N LEU A 106 -3.35 -13.33 -21.61
CA LEU A 106 -4.26 -13.64 -22.71
C LEU A 106 -3.48 -13.57 -24.03
N ALA A 107 -3.49 -14.65 -24.82
CA ALA A 107 -2.88 -14.68 -26.14
C ALA A 107 -3.87 -15.15 -27.21
N TYR A 108 -3.69 -14.63 -28.42
CA TYR A 108 -4.41 -15.09 -29.60
C TYR A 108 -3.98 -16.52 -29.96
N LYS A 109 -4.95 -17.39 -30.28
CA LYS A 109 -4.71 -18.77 -30.69
C LYS A 109 -5.62 -19.16 -31.84
N GLU A 110 -5.02 -19.72 -32.88
CA GLU A 110 -5.76 -20.40 -33.95
C GLU A 110 -5.80 -21.90 -33.63
N THR A 111 -6.94 -22.55 -33.89
CA THR A 111 -7.09 -24.00 -33.76
C THR A 111 -7.75 -24.56 -34.99
N GLU A 112 -7.14 -25.59 -35.57
CA GLU A 112 -7.70 -26.33 -36.69
C GLU A 112 -8.83 -27.24 -36.20
N THR A 113 -9.94 -27.26 -36.94
CA THR A 113 -11.21 -27.92 -36.58
C THR A 113 -11.83 -28.56 -37.81
N GLU A 114 -12.79 -29.46 -37.58
CA GLU A 114 -13.42 -30.27 -38.64
C GLU A 114 -12.39 -31.14 -39.39
N PRO A 115 -11.82 -32.17 -38.73
CA PRO A 115 -10.85 -33.06 -39.35
C PRO A 115 -11.48 -33.82 -40.53
N VAL A 116 -10.71 -33.96 -41.61
CA VAL A 116 -11.09 -34.63 -42.84
C VAL A 116 -9.96 -35.51 -43.34
N HIS A 117 -10.34 -36.67 -43.88
CA HIS A 117 -9.41 -37.57 -44.53
C HIS A 117 -9.17 -37.11 -45.96
N THR A 118 -7.92 -36.76 -46.28
CA THR A 118 -7.56 -36.31 -47.63
C THR A 118 -7.11 -37.50 -48.47
N VAL A 119 -7.79 -37.73 -49.58
CA VAL A 119 -7.39 -38.70 -50.61
C VAL A 119 -6.30 -38.05 -51.47
N GLY A 120 -5.03 -38.38 -51.23
CA GLY A 120 -3.94 -37.90 -52.07
C GLY A 120 -2.53 -37.90 -51.47
N LYS A 121 -2.35 -38.10 -50.15
CA LYS A 121 -1.02 -38.26 -49.57
C LYS A 121 -0.54 -39.71 -49.73
N THR A 122 0.58 -39.93 -50.41
CA THR A 122 1.30 -41.21 -50.37
C THR A 122 1.81 -41.46 -48.95
N ALA A 123 1.93 -42.74 -48.55
CA ALA A 123 2.35 -43.15 -47.20
C ALA A 123 3.70 -42.55 -46.74
N GLU A 124 4.53 -42.05 -47.67
CA GLU A 124 5.82 -41.39 -47.40
C GLU A 124 5.70 -39.90 -47.02
N GLN A 125 4.56 -39.25 -47.30
CA GLN A 125 4.26 -37.85 -46.95
C GLN A 125 3.28 -37.70 -45.78
N ALA A 126 2.69 -38.81 -45.34
CA ALA A 126 1.91 -38.88 -44.13
C ALA A 126 2.87 -39.10 -42.95
N GLY A 127 3.21 -38.02 -42.24
CA GLY A 127 3.68 -38.17 -40.86
C GLY A 127 2.60 -38.78 -39.96
N ASP A 128 2.80 -38.75 -38.64
CA ASP A 128 1.90 -39.36 -37.64
C ASP A 128 0.45 -38.83 -37.60
N SER A 129 0.08 -37.80 -38.38
CA SER A 129 -1.30 -37.30 -38.48
C SER A 129 -1.87 -37.48 -39.90
N MET A 130 -2.86 -38.37 -40.03
CA MET A 130 -3.60 -38.60 -41.28
C MET A 130 -4.74 -37.59 -41.54
N ASP A 131 -4.98 -36.67 -40.62
CA ASP A 131 -6.10 -35.75 -40.69
C ASP A 131 -5.65 -34.36 -41.19
N GLU A 132 -6.33 -33.86 -42.22
CA GLU A 132 -6.34 -32.44 -42.59
C GLU A 132 -7.56 -31.78 -41.95
N TYR A 133 -7.66 -30.45 -41.95
CA TYR A 133 -8.77 -29.75 -41.28
C TYR A 133 -9.47 -28.77 -42.23
N ASN A 134 -10.80 -28.75 -42.20
CA ASN A 134 -11.58 -27.86 -43.08
C ASN A 134 -11.61 -26.40 -42.60
N ARG A 135 -11.43 -26.16 -41.29
CA ARG A 135 -11.61 -24.84 -40.70
C ARG A 135 -10.53 -24.49 -39.69
N VAL A 136 -10.18 -23.20 -39.68
CA VAL A 136 -9.42 -22.58 -38.60
C VAL A 136 -10.37 -21.73 -37.78
N VAL A 137 -10.41 -21.97 -36.47
CA VAL A 137 -11.13 -21.13 -35.51
C VAL A 137 -10.12 -20.18 -34.86
N GLU A 138 -10.34 -18.89 -35.03
CA GLU A 138 -9.65 -17.85 -34.26
C GLU A 138 -10.23 -17.82 -32.84
N GLY A 139 -9.36 -17.84 -31.84
CA GLY A 139 -9.75 -17.85 -30.43
C GLY A 139 -8.64 -17.34 -29.53
N TYR A 140 -8.62 -17.84 -28.31
CA TYR A 140 -7.71 -17.36 -27.28
C TYR A 140 -7.12 -18.50 -26.46
N GLU A 141 -6.00 -18.22 -25.80
CA GLU A 141 -5.41 -19.06 -24.77
C GLU A 141 -5.16 -18.20 -23.54
N ILE A 142 -5.55 -18.71 -22.38
CA ILE A 142 -5.19 -18.14 -21.08
C ILE A 142 -4.10 -18.99 -20.47
N PHE A 143 -3.08 -18.33 -19.94
CA PHE A 143 -1.99 -18.97 -19.23
C PHE A 143 -1.49 -18.04 -18.12
N VAL A 144 -0.69 -18.59 -17.21
CA VAL A 144 0.00 -17.82 -16.19
C VAL A 144 1.51 -17.92 -16.36
N GLN A 145 2.20 -16.88 -15.92
CA GLN A 145 3.66 -16.84 -15.87
C GLN A 145 4.12 -15.97 -14.70
N GLU A 146 5.36 -16.18 -14.26
CA GLU A 146 5.95 -15.45 -13.13
C GLU A 146 6.59 -14.12 -13.56
N ALA A 147 7.03 -14.04 -14.82
CA ALA A 147 7.69 -12.87 -15.35
C ALA A 147 6.68 -11.74 -15.61
N ALA A 148 6.89 -10.61 -14.93
CA ALA A 148 6.25 -9.35 -15.25
C ALA A 148 6.61 -8.91 -16.69
N LEU A 149 5.71 -8.19 -17.36
CA LEU A 149 6.09 -7.46 -18.57
C LEU A 149 7.25 -6.53 -18.22
N SER A 150 8.33 -6.53 -19.00
CA SER A 150 9.31 -5.46 -18.86
C SER A 150 8.60 -4.19 -19.33
N ARG A 151 8.38 -3.20 -18.45
CA ARG A 151 7.54 -2.03 -18.80
C ARG A 151 8.15 -1.14 -19.90
N ALA A 152 9.43 -1.36 -20.21
CA ALA A 152 10.10 -0.87 -21.42
C ALA A 152 9.47 -1.43 -22.73
N ASP A 153 8.66 -2.48 -22.62
CA ASP A 153 7.85 -3.04 -23.72
C ASP A 153 6.46 -2.38 -23.82
N SER A 154 6.10 -1.47 -22.92
CA SER A 154 4.84 -0.72 -23.02
C SER A 154 4.88 0.18 -24.24
N GLU A 155 3.95 -0.05 -25.15
CA GLU A 155 3.89 0.64 -26.42
C GLU A 155 3.79 2.15 -26.18
N PHE A 156 4.73 2.91 -26.76
CA PHE A 156 4.87 4.37 -26.62
C PHE A 156 5.43 4.91 -25.30
N ALA A 157 5.66 4.09 -24.25
CA ALA A 157 6.21 4.58 -22.98
C ALA A 157 7.54 5.34 -23.18
N ASP A 158 8.40 4.78 -24.04
CA ASP A 158 9.66 5.39 -24.46
C ASP A 158 9.51 6.79 -25.07
N LEU A 159 8.35 7.22 -25.57
CA LEU A 159 8.18 8.56 -26.14
C LEU A 159 8.02 9.63 -25.06
N PHE A 160 7.44 9.25 -23.92
CA PHE A 160 7.12 10.16 -22.83
C PHE A 160 8.16 10.13 -21.73
N GLU A 161 8.76 8.97 -21.50
CA GLU A 161 9.62 8.73 -20.36
C GLU A 161 10.88 7.95 -20.76
N ASP A 162 11.92 8.16 -19.96
CA ASP A 162 13.11 7.33 -19.94
C ASP A 162 13.12 6.53 -18.64
N CYS A 163 13.42 5.24 -18.71
CA CYS A 163 13.38 4.33 -17.58
C CYS A 163 14.75 3.68 -17.36
N CYS A 164 15.29 3.83 -16.16
CA CYS A 164 16.53 3.22 -15.71
C CYS A 164 16.22 2.12 -14.70
N VAL A 165 16.79 0.93 -14.88
CA VAL A 165 16.61 -0.22 -13.98
C VAL A 165 17.73 -0.24 -12.94
N LEU A 166 17.39 0.10 -11.70
CA LEU A 166 18.32 0.17 -10.57
C LEU A 166 18.71 -1.21 -10.06
N CYS A 167 17.74 -2.13 -10.02
CA CYS A 167 17.92 -3.49 -9.56
C CYS A 167 16.90 -4.42 -10.22
N GLN A 168 17.34 -5.61 -10.60
CA GLN A 168 16.48 -6.71 -11.04
C GLN A 168 17.07 -8.02 -10.51
N GLU A 169 16.58 -8.49 -9.37
CA GLU A 169 17.07 -9.72 -8.74
C GLU A 169 15.91 -10.56 -8.21
N GLY A 170 15.72 -11.76 -8.77
CA GLY A 170 14.58 -12.61 -8.43
C GLY A 170 13.25 -11.90 -8.67
N ASP A 171 12.48 -11.73 -7.61
CA ASP A 171 11.17 -11.08 -7.59
C ASP A 171 11.21 -9.60 -7.21
N LEU A 172 12.38 -9.03 -6.92
CA LEU A 172 12.58 -7.61 -6.64
C LEU A 172 12.99 -6.85 -7.91
N SER A 173 12.19 -5.86 -8.30
CA SER A 173 12.49 -4.92 -9.39
C SER A 173 12.41 -3.48 -8.87
N ILE A 174 13.48 -2.72 -9.04
CA ILE A 174 13.53 -1.31 -8.67
C ILE A 174 13.89 -0.51 -9.92
N ARG A 175 13.04 0.46 -10.26
CA ARG A 175 13.12 1.26 -11.49
C ARG A 175 12.94 2.74 -11.19
N GLN A 176 13.65 3.59 -11.93
CA GLN A 176 13.52 5.04 -11.89
C GLN A 176 13.06 5.55 -13.26
N ARG A 177 12.00 6.36 -13.27
CA ARG A 177 11.39 6.93 -14.47
C ARG A 177 11.47 8.44 -14.42
N ALA A 178 11.96 9.05 -15.49
CA ALA A 178 11.96 10.49 -15.69
C ALA A 178 11.26 10.83 -17.01
N PRO A 179 10.65 12.02 -17.15
CA PRO A 179 10.16 12.51 -18.42
C PRO A 179 11.30 12.54 -19.45
N ARG A 180 11.00 12.18 -20.70
CA ARG A 180 11.98 12.18 -21.78
C ARG A 180 12.37 13.58 -22.22
N TYR A 181 11.44 14.53 -22.09
CA TYR A 181 11.62 15.93 -22.45
C TYR A 181 11.05 16.84 -21.36
N VAL A 182 11.74 17.94 -21.11
CA VAL A 182 11.33 19.03 -20.21
C VAL A 182 11.76 20.37 -20.81
N ASN A 183 11.13 21.45 -20.39
CA ASN A 183 11.53 22.80 -20.76
C ASN A 183 12.59 23.39 -19.79
N PRO A 184 13.41 24.35 -20.23
CA PRO A 184 14.36 25.05 -19.37
C PRO A 184 13.71 25.63 -18.11
N GLY A 185 14.29 25.35 -16.94
CA GLY A 185 13.79 25.82 -15.65
C GLY A 185 12.54 25.11 -15.11
N GLU A 186 11.96 24.17 -15.87
CA GLU A 186 10.76 23.43 -15.49
C GLU A 186 11.02 22.55 -14.25
N VAL A 187 10.02 22.52 -13.35
CA VAL A 187 10.00 21.59 -12.22
C VAL A 187 9.17 20.37 -12.62
N PHE A 188 9.78 19.20 -12.58
CA PHE A 188 9.18 17.93 -13.01
C PHE A 188 9.36 16.83 -11.97
N GLN A 189 8.65 15.73 -12.17
CA GLN A 189 8.65 14.59 -11.26
C GLN A 189 9.42 13.41 -11.81
N VAL A 190 10.26 12.81 -10.96
CA VAL A 190 10.95 11.55 -11.21
C VAL A 190 10.33 10.51 -10.29
N THR A 191 9.89 9.38 -10.85
CA THR A 191 9.20 8.34 -10.08
C THR A 191 10.06 7.12 -9.94
N MET A 192 10.35 6.75 -8.71
CA MET A 192 10.93 5.48 -8.35
C MET A 192 9.82 4.48 -8.06
N THR A 193 9.85 3.32 -8.72
CA THR A 193 8.92 2.22 -8.50
C THR A 193 9.68 1.01 -7.99
N ILE A 194 9.20 0.46 -6.87
CA ILE A 194 9.71 -0.78 -6.26
C ILE A 194 8.61 -1.82 -6.39
N GLU A 195 8.88 -2.91 -7.08
CA GLU A 195 8.00 -4.07 -7.19
C GLU A 195 8.64 -5.26 -6.52
N LYS A 196 7.89 -5.93 -5.65
CA LYS A 196 8.33 -7.16 -4.97
C LYS A 196 7.15 -8.11 -4.75
N SER A 197 7.43 -9.35 -4.39
CA SER A 197 6.38 -10.24 -3.85
C SER A 197 5.99 -9.86 -2.42
N LEU A 198 4.85 -10.36 -1.97
CA LEU A 198 4.42 -10.29 -0.56
C LEU A 198 5.34 -11.17 0.31
N ARG A 199 6.54 -10.66 0.60
CA ARG A 199 7.52 -11.25 1.52
C ARG A 199 7.60 -10.41 2.79
N PRO A 200 7.82 -11.05 3.97
CA PRO A 200 8.02 -10.32 5.21
C PRO A 200 9.29 -9.46 5.18
N ASP A 201 10.30 -9.89 4.43
CA ASP A 201 11.56 -9.14 4.26
C ASP A 201 11.26 -7.76 3.67
N LYS A 202 11.61 -6.74 4.45
CA LYS A 202 11.37 -5.34 4.14
C LYS A 202 12.45 -4.81 3.22
N VAL A 203 12.05 -3.99 2.25
CA VAL A 203 12.99 -3.28 1.38
C VAL A 203 13.39 -1.97 2.05
N HIS A 204 14.70 -1.78 2.20
CA HIS A 204 15.32 -0.50 2.51
C HIS A 204 16.22 -0.10 1.34
N LEU A 205 16.08 1.13 0.88
CA LEU A 205 16.82 1.68 -0.25
C LEU A 205 17.33 3.08 0.09
N GLU A 206 18.62 3.31 -0.10
CA GLU A 206 19.27 4.60 0.07
C GLU A 206 20.17 4.86 -1.15
N TYR A 207 20.10 6.05 -1.76
CA TYR A 207 21.05 6.51 -2.77
C TYR A 207 21.05 8.04 -2.88
N GLU A 208 22.09 8.59 -3.50
CA GLU A 208 22.19 10.02 -3.78
C GLU A 208 22.05 10.27 -5.29
N LEU A 209 21.17 11.18 -5.68
CA LEU A 209 21.02 11.60 -7.07
C LEU A 209 22.24 12.40 -7.53
N ASP A 210 22.57 12.24 -8.81
CA ASP A 210 23.56 13.06 -9.51
C ASP A 210 22.94 13.70 -10.75
N GLY A 211 22.71 15.01 -10.67
CA GLY A 211 22.10 15.81 -11.73
C GLY A 211 23.12 16.59 -12.57
N GLY A 212 24.41 16.48 -12.25
CA GLY A 212 25.45 17.34 -12.82
C GLY A 212 25.11 18.83 -12.78
N GLU A 213 25.38 19.55 -13.86
CA GLU A 213 25.03 20.97 -14.03
C GLU A 213 23.61 21.18 -14.59
N HIS A 214 22.91 20.09 -14.93
CA HIS A 214 21.65 20.16 -15.66
C HIS A 214 20.41 20.06 -14.79
N PHE A 215 20.53 19.56 -13.55
CA PHE A 215 19.39 19.37 -12.66
C PHE A 215 19.68 19.84 -11.24
N ALA A 216 18.71 20.53 -10.65
CA ALA A 216 18.69 20.87 -9.24
C ALA A 216 17.59 20.07 -8.52
N PHE A 217 17.82 19.68 -7.27
CA PHE A 217 16.87 18.89 -6.50
C PHE A 217 15.99 19.79 -5.63
N VAL A 218 14.68 19.60 -5.73
CA VAL A 218 13.68 20.38 -4.98
C VAL A 218 13.19 19.57 -3.78
N ASP A 219 12.87 18.29 -4.00
CA ASP A 219 12.45 17.37 -2.95
C ASP A 219 12.87 15.93 -3.31
N PRO A 220 13.83 15.31 -2.59
CA PRO A 220 14.58 15.85 -1.45
C PRO A 220 15.65 16.86 -1.89
N ALA A 221 15.79 17.98 -1.16
CA ALA A 221 16.68 19.09 -1.54
C ALA A 221 18.18 18.76 -1.48
N ASP A 222 18.57 17.79 -0.65
CA ASP A 222 19.94 17.27 -0.55
C ASP A 222 20.25 16.20 -1.61
N GLY A 223 19.27 15.85 -2.46
CA GLY A 223 19.39 14.78 -3.44
C GLY A 223 19.43 13.37 -2.84
N LYS A 224 19.24 13.23 -1.52
CA LYS A 224 19.33 11.95 -0.82
C LYS A 224 17.99 11.24 -0.81
N VAL A 225 17.88 10.15 -1.56
CA VAL A 225 16.68 9.34 -1.65
C VAL A 225 16.75 8.21 -0.64
N ILE A 226 15.79 8.18 0.28
CA ILE A 226 15.60 7.10 1.24
C ILE A 226 14.19 6.53 1.08
N PHE A 227 14.10 5.21 1.05
CA PHE A 227 12.85 4.50 1.08
C PHE A 227 12.92 3.35 2.07
N ASP A 228 11.97 3.37 3.01
CA ASP A 228 11.69 2.31 3.96
C ASP A 228 10.30 1.76 3.68
N GLU A 229 10.19 0.46 3.50
CA GLU A 229 8.90 -0.18 3.35
C GLU A 229 8.06 -0.05 4.65
N PRO A 230 6.82 0.46 4.57
CA PRO A 230 5.98 0.67 5.74
C PRO A 230 5.73 -0.62 6.55
N MET A 231 5.69 -0.49 7.89
CA MET A 231 5.45 -1.64 8.79
C MET A 231 4.00 -2.10 8.80
N ASP A 232 3.07 -1.17 8.62
CA ASP A 232 1.62 -1.35 8.67
C ASP A 232 1.03 -1.90 7.35
N ARG A 233 1.79 -1.85 6.25
CA ARG A 233 1.27 -2.17 4.92
C ARG A 233 2.26 -2.99 4.08
N GLN A 234 1.84 -4.18 3.68
CA GLN A 234 2.52 -5.00 2.67
C GLN A 234 1.80 -4.88 1.34
N ASP A 235 2.49 -4.29 0.37
CA ASP A 235 2.05 -4.19 -1.02
C ASP A 235 3.09 -4.81 -1.94
N THR A 236 2.67 -5.12 -3.16
CA THR A 236 3.55 -5.68 -4.19
C THR A 236 4.18 -4.61 -5.09
N ARG A 237 3.81 -3.34 -4.87
CA ARG A 237 4.30 -2.18 -5.61
C ARG A 237 4.27 -0.95 -4.70
N TYR A 238 5.39 -0.25 -4.66
CA TYR A 238 5.55 1.01 -3.96
C TYR A 238 6.06 2.06 -4.94
N GLU A 239 5.61 3.29 -4.78
CA GLU A 239 6.06 4.42 -5.59
C GLU A 239 6.54 5.55 -4.69
N ARG A 240 7.67 6.13 -5.07
CA ARG A 240 8.24 7.32 -4.44
C ARG A 240 8.52 8.34 -5.53
N THR A 241 7.95 9.53 -5.38
CA THR A 241 8.14 10.63 -6.32
C THR A 241 9.17 11.61 -5.77
N LEU A 242 10.06 12.06 -6.65
CA LEU A 242 11.11 13.03 -6.40
C LEU A 242 10.82 14.24 -7.28
N THR A 243 11.05 15.44 -6.74
CA THR A 243 10.83 16.70 -7.46
C THR A 243 12.18 17.28 -7.87
N VAL A 244 12.36 17.46 -9.18
CA VAL A 244 13.61 17.90 -9.81
C VAL A 244 13.33 19.13 -10.65
N GLN A 245 14.27 20.07 -10.71
CA GLN A 245 14.20 21.24 -11.58
C GLN A 245 15.25 21.16 -12.69
N ALA A 246 14.82 21.37 -13.93
CA ALA A 246 15.69 21.45 -15.08
C ALA A 246 16.54 22.73 -15.08
N GLY A 247 17.74 22.64 -15.61
CA GLY A 247 18.63 23.78 -15.81
C GLY A 247 18.04 24.80 -16.78
N LYS A 248 18.63 26.00 -16.80
CA LYS A 248 18.14 27.14 -17.61
C LYS A 248 18.50 27.04 -19.10
N TRP A 249 19.33 26.08 -19.48
CA TRP A 249 19.90 25.99 -20.82
C TRP A 249 19.52 24.67 -21.48
N LYS A 250 19.32 24.74 -22.80
CA LYS A 250 19.05 23.57 -23.63
C LYS A 250 20.15 22.51 -23.50
N SER A 251 19.75 21.25 -23.39
CA SER A 251 20.64 20.09 -23.44
C SER A 251 19.90 18.90 -24.04
N ASP A 252 20.36 18.40 -25.19
CA ASP A 252 19.67 17.32 -25.90
C ASP A 252 19.75 15.97 -25.15
N LYS A 253 20.72 15.79 -24.26
CA LYS A 253 21.00 14.54 -23.52
C LYS A 253 21.54 14.82 -22.12
N ALA A 254 20.79 15.56 -21.31
CA ALA A 254 21.16 15.73 -19.91
C ALA A 254 20.97 14.40 -19.16
N GLN A 255 21.91 14.06 -18.29
CA GLN A 255 21.89 12.82 -17.51
C GLN A 255 21.45 13.11 -16.08
N LEU A 256 20.46 12.36 -15.61
CA LEU A 256 20.08 12.28 -14.21
C LEU A 256 20.44 10.89 -13.69
N GLY A 257 21.62 10.80 -13.09
CA GLY A 257 22.20 9.57 -12.60
C GLY A 257 22.06 9.39 -11.09
N ILE A 258 22.73 8.35 -10.62
CA ILE A 258 22.98 8.10 -9.20
C ILE A 258 24.47 8.23 -8.97
N ARG A 259 24.85 8.91 -7.88
CA ARG A 259 26.26 9.08 -7.51
C ARG A 259 26.91 7.71 -7.28
N ASP A 260 28.06 7.48 -7.91
CA ASP A 260 28.74 6.19 -7.85
C ASP A 260 29.01 5.76 -6.40
N GLY A 261 28.76 4.49 -6.11
CA GLY A 261 28.90 3.90 -4.77
C GLY A 261 27.88 4.38 -3.70
N SER A 262 26.95 5.28 -4.02
CA SER A 262 25.96 5.77 -3.04
C SER A 262 24.80 4.80 -2.82
N ILE A 263 24.48 3.95 -3.79
CA ILE A 263 23.31 3.08 -3.75
C ILE A 263 23.49 1.88 -2.82
N ARG A 264 22.56 1.74 -1.89
CA ARG A 264 22.44 0.61 -0.95
C ARG A 264 21.02 0.08 -0.99
N ILE A 265 20.90 -1.21 -1.26
CA ILE A 265 19.61 -1.91 -1.35
C ILE A 265 19.66 -3.08 -0.39
N ASN A 266 18.80 -3.08 0.63
CA ASN A 266 18.67 -4.17 1.59
C ASN A 266 17.28 -4.78 1.48
N LEU A 267 17.22 -6.11 1.42
CA LEU A 267 16.01 -6.91 1.51
C LEU A 267 16.11 -7.76 2.79
N GLY A 268 15.48 -7.29 3.87
CA GLY A 268 15.75 -7.79 5.22
C GLY A 268 17.22 -7.57 5.58
N ASP A 269 17.91 -8.62 6.03
CA ASP A 269 19.34 -8.56 6.37
C ASP A 269 20.27 -8.76 5.16
N ARG A 270 19.70 -9.01 3.98
CA ARG A 270 20.47 -9.33 2.77
C ARG A 270 20.66 -8.09 1.90
N GLN A 271 21.91 -7.74 1.61
CA GLN A 271 22.23 -6.70 0.64
C GLN A 271 22.06 -7.22 -0.79
N VAL A 272 21.40 -6.44 -1.64
CA VAL A 272 21.11 -6.72 -3.04
C VAL A 272 22.03 -5.88 -3.93
N THR A 273 22.48 -6.45 -5.04
CA THR A 273 23.43 -5.75 -5.94
C THR A 273 22.71 -4.79 -6.86
N ALA A 274 23.03 -3.49 -6.77
CA ALA A 274 22.55 -2.50 -7.72
C ALA A 274 23.26 -2.60 -9.08
N ARG A 275 22.57 -2.19 -10.14
CA ARG A 275 23.15 -2.07 -11.48
C ARG A 275 24.09 -0.87 -11.52
N LYS A 276 25.28 -1.05 -12.11
CA LYS A 276 26.21 0.05 -12.38
C LYS A 276 25.66 0.95 -13.49
N ASP A 277 26.03 2.23 -13.42
CA ASP A 277 25.78 3.22 -14.48
C ASP A 277 24.29 3.42 -14.83
N CYS A 278 23.40 3.43 -13.82
CA CYS A 278 21.99 3.77 -14.06
C CYS A 278 21.80 5.28 -14.07
N ALA A 279 21.45 5.82 -15.24
CA ALA A 279 21.08 7.21 -15.41
C ALA A 279 19.89 7.32 -16.36
N ASN A 280 18.99 8.26 -16.05
CA ASN A 280 17.95 8.67 -16.96
C ASN A 280 18.48 9.74 -17.92
N THR A 281 18.17 9.62 -19.20
CA THR A 281 18.48 10.66 -20.19
C THR A 281 17.25 11.53 -20.44
N VAL A 282 17.37 12.82 -20.12
CA VAL A 282 16.29 13.81 -20.28
C VAL A 282 16.75 14.91 -21.23
N GLY A 283 15.93 15.21 -22.25
CA GLY A 283 16.16 16.32 -23.17
C GLY A 283 15.56 17.62 -22.64
N ILE A 284 16.40 18.61 -22.32
CA ILE A 284 15.96 19.97 -21.99
C ILE A 284 15.82 20.74 -23.30
N ILE A 285 14.58 21.03 -23.73
CA ILE A 285 14.26 21.57 -25.06
C ILE A 285 13.49 22.89 -24.97
N GLU A 286 13.74 23.80 -25.93
CA GLU A 286 13.08 25.12 -25.95
C GLU A 286 11.69 25.11 -26.60
N GLN A 287 11.40 24.12 -27.45
CA GLN A 287 10.08 23.94 -28.05
C GLN A 287 9.08 23.30 -27.08
N ALA A 288 7.79 23.34 -27.41
CA ALA A 288 6.78 22.63 -26.63
C ALA A 288 7.05 21.13 -26.59
N VAL A 289 6.95 20.53 -25.40
CA VAL A 289 7.22 19.11 -25.17
C VAL A 289 6.27 18.23 -25.98
N GLU A 290 5.00 18.61 -26.07
CA GLU A 290 3.99 17.89 -26.84
C GLU A 290 4.33 17.84 -28.33
N GLU A 291 4.77 18.97 -28.90
CA GLU A 291 5.20 19.04 -30.31
C GLU A 291 6.43 18.17 -30.56
N ARG A 292 7.37 18.11 -29.60
CA ARG A 292 8.53 17.23 -29.68
C ARG A 292 8.11 15.76 -29.71
N ILE A 293 7.24 15.36 -28.79
CA ILE A 293 6.77 13.97 -28.68
C ILE A 293 6.04 13.54 -29.95
N LEU A 294 5.18 14.42 -30.50
CA LEU A 294 4.49 14.17 -31.77
C LEU A 294 5.47 14.04 -32.94
N ALA A 295 6.49 14.91 -33.01
CA ALA A 295 7.54 14.81 -34.01
C ALA A 295 8.33 13.49 -33.88
N ASP A 296 8.69 13.09 -32.65
CA ASP A 296 9.39 11.82 -32.42
C ASP A 296 8.52 10.61 -32.77
N TYR A 297 7.21 10.63 -32.46
CA TYR A 297 6.26 9.60 -32.87
C TYR A 297 6.20 9.43 -34.39
N THR A 298 6.00 10.53 -35.12
CA THR A 298 5.85 10.52 -36.59
C THR A 298 7.15 10.18 -37.33
N ASN A 299 8.30 10.52 -36.77
CA ASN A 299 9.63 10.25 -37.35
C ASN A 299 10.18 8.85 -37.02
N ARG A 300 9.43 7.99 -36.30
CA ARG A 300 9.85 6.60 -36.04
C ARG A 300 9.99 5.83 -37.35
N THR A 301 10.97 4.94 -37.40
CA THR A 301 11.06 3.97 -38.49
C THR A 301 9.90 2.98 -38.43
N LEU A 302 9.51 2.44 -39.58
CA LEU A 302 8.49 1.39 -39.64
C LEU A 302 8.92 0.16 -38.84
N ASP A 303 10.19 -0.24 -38.93
CA ASP A 303 10.73 -1.37 -38.15
C ASP A 303 10.60 -1.15 -36.63
N ARG A 304 10.85 0.07 -36.14
CA ARG A 304 10.67 0.41 -34.73
C ARG A 304 9.19 0.49 -34.33
N SER A 305 8.31 0.82 -35.26
CA SER A 305 6.85 0.82 -35.04
C SER A 305 6.26 -0.59 -35.09
N LEU A 306 6.98 -1.52 -35.71
CA LEU A 306 6.63 -2.94 -35.84
C LEU A 306 7.53 -3.87 -35.01
N ALA A 307 8.30 -3.34 -34.07
CA ALA A 307 8.98 -4.12 -33.05
C ALA A 307 7.94 -4.71 -32.09
N SER A 308 7.94 -6.03 -31.89
CA SER A 308 7.08 -6.74 -30.93
C SER A 308 7.89 -7.81 -30.23
N PRO A 309 7.55 -8.16 -28.97
CA PRO A 309 8.12 -9.30 -28.29
C PRO A 309 7.88 -10.60 -29.07
N VAL A 310 8.71 -11.61 -28.78
CA VAL A 310 8.69 -12.94 -29.42
C VAL A 310 7.38 -13.68 -29.18
N GLN A 311 6.70 -13.41 -28.05
CA GLN A 311 5.36 -13.91 -27.73
C GLN A 311 4.45 -12.74 -27.33
N PRO A 312 3.60 -12.24 -28.25
CA PRO A 312 2.62 -11.21 -27.93
C PRO A 312 1.50 -11.82 -27.06
N CYS A 313 1.39 -11.33 -25.84
CA CYS A 313 0.27 -11.60 -24.94
C CYS A 313 -0.09 -10.33 -24.18
N LEU A 314 -1.29 -10.30 -23.61
CA LEU A 314 -1.79 -9.20 -22.79
C LEU A 314 -1.88 -9.64 -21.34
N TYR A 315 -1.54 -8.74 -20.42
CA TYR A 315 -1.52 -9.03 -18.99
C TYR A 315 -2.83 -8.55 -18.35
N LEU A 316 -3.76 -9.48 -18.14
CA LEU A 316 -5.08 -9.17 -17.62
C LEU A 316 -5.10 -8.90 -16.11
N ALA A 317 -4.27 -9.62 -15.35
CA ALA A 317 -4.20 -9.47 -13.90
C ALA A 317 -2.86 -9.90 -13.30
N LYS A 318 -2.48 -9.27 -12.20
CA LYS A 318 -1.46 -9.74 -11.27
C LYS A 318 -2.16 -10.42 -10.09
N ILE A 319 -1.80 -11.67 -9.83
CA ILE A 319 -2.39 -12.54 -8.82
C ILE A 319 -1.32 -12.77 -7.74
N SER A 320 -1.58 -12.32 -6.53
CA SER A 320 -0.75 -12.60 -5.37
C SER A 320 -1.30 -13.80 -4.61
N LEU A 321 -0.42 -14.77 -4.35
CA LEU A 321 -0.74 -16.03 -3.70
C LEU A 321 -0.16 -16.10 -2.29
N PHE A 322 -0.94 -16.68 -1.39
CA PHE A 322 -0.54 -17.04 -0.04
C PHE A 322 -0.47 -18.57 0.10
N GLN A 323 0.65 -19.09 0.62
CA GLN A 323 0.84 -20.53 0.82
C GLN A 323 0.31 -20.98 2.18
N ILE A 324 -0.49 -22.05 2.18
CA ILE A 324 -1.01 -22.71 3.38
C ILE A 324 -0.64 -24.19 3.29
N GLY A 325 0.46 -24.58 3.93
CA GLY A 325 0.98 -25.95 3.85
C GLY A 325 1.35 -26.34 2.42
N SER A 326 0.71 -27.39 1.90
CA SER A 326 0.85 -27.86 0.51
C SER A 326 -0.16 -27.23 -0.46
N THR A 327 -0.97 -26.28 -0.01
CA THR A 327 -2.02 -25.63 -0.80
C THR A 327 -1.76 -24.13 -0.93
N TYR A 328 -2.46 -23.49 -1.88
CA TYR A 328 -2.43 -22.05 -2.08
C TYR A 328 -3.81 -21.44 -1.87
N ARG A 329 -3.80 -20.14 -1.58
CA ARG A 329 -4.95 -19.25 -1.54
C ARG A 329 -4.65 -17.97 -2.31
N ILE A 330 -5.61 -17.49 -3.10
CA ILE A 330 -5.56 -16.18 -3.73
C ILE A 330 -5.72 -15.10 -2.66
N GLU A 331 -4.72 -14.26 -2.50
CA GLU A 331 -4.71 -13.17 -1.51
C GLU A 331 -5.17 -11.84 -2.12
N LYS A 332 -4.66 -11.51 -3.31
CA LYS A 332 -4.94 -10.25 -4.00
C LYS A 332 -4.98 -10.47 -5.51
N VAL A 333 -5.91 -9.81 -6.18
CA VAL A 333 -5.98 -9.73 -7.64
C VAL A 333 -5.99 -8.26 -8.04
N GLU A 334 -4.96 -7.84 -8.78
CA GLU A 334 -4.83 -6.51 -9.35
C GLU A 334 -5.11 -6.59 -10.86
N ALA A 335 -6.22 -5.99 -11.31
CA ALA A 335 -6.61 -5.98 -12.71
C ALA A 335 -5.73 -5.02 -13.52
N LEU A 336 -5.34 -5.42 -14.73
CA LEU A 336 -4.54 -4.65 -15.68
C LEU A 336 -3.31 -3.99 -15.01
N PRO A 337 -2.36 -4.77 -14.47
CA PRO A 337 -1.23 -4.25 -13.69
C PRO A 337 -0.31 -3.28 -14.47
N PHE A 338 -0.39 -3.28 -15.80
CA PHE A 338 0.39 -2.39 -16.67
C PHE A 338 -0.45 -1.30 -17.36
N ASP A 339 -1.76 -1.24 -17.09
CA ASP A 339 -2.73 -0.33 -17.70
C ASP A 339 -2.80 -0.38 -19.24
N GLU A 340 -2.66 -1.60 -19.80
CA GLU A 340 -2.74 -1.84 -21.24
C GLU A 340 -4.20 -1.72 -21.73
N ARG A 341 -4.57 -0.52 -22.19
CA ARG A 341 -5.91 -0.20 -22.69
C ARG A 341 -5.86 0.49 -24.04
N VAL A 342 -6.82 0.15 -24.88
CA VAL A 342 -7.02 0.79 -26.18
C VAL A 342 -8.23 1.71 -26.11
N TYR A 343 -7.99 3.00 -26.28
CA TYR A 343 -9.04 4.02 -26.27
C TYR A 343 -9.42 4.44 -27.69
N GLY A 344 -10.72 4.60 -27.95
CA GLY A 344 -11.18 5.17 -29.20
C GLY A 344 -10.76 6.63 -29.35
N THR A 345 -10.20 7.00 -30.51
CA THR A 345 -9.77 8.39 -30.81
C THR A 345 -10.89 9.42 -30.61
N GLY A 346 -12.12 9.08 -31.00
CA GLY A 346 -13.29 9.93 -30.78
C GLY A 346 -13.69 10.12 -29.31
N LEU A 347 -13.31 9.20 -28.41
CA LEU A 347 -13.49 9.36 -26.96
C LEU A 347 -12.41 10.31 -26.42
N LEU A 348 -11.15 10.06 -26.77
CA LEU A 348 -10.01 10.89 -26.35
C LEU A 348 -10.20 12.36 -26.75
N ALA A 349 -10.57 12.63 -28.01
CA ALA A 349 -10.83 13.99 -28.49
C ALA A 349 -11.96 14.71 -27.73
N ARG A 350 -12.96 13.97 -27.22
CA ARG A 350 -14.04 14.55 -26.40
C ARG A 350 -13.57 14.83 -24.97
N LEU A 351 -12.76 13.96 -24.40
CA LEU A 351 -12.16 14.16 -23.07
C LEU A 351 -11.21 15.35 -23.07
N GLU A 352 -10.35 15.46 -24.08
CA GLU A 352 -9.46 16.59 -24.29
C GLU A 352 -10.24 17.90 -24.43
N ARG A 353 -11.30 17.95 -25.25
CA ARG A 353 -12.16 19.14 -25.36
C ARG A 353 -12.82 19.50 -24.03
N ARG A 354 -13.21 18.54 -23.21
CA ARG A 354 -13.79 18.80 -21.89
C ARG A 354 -12.75 19.36 -20.92
N GLN A 355 -11.53 18.83 -20.94
CA GLN A 355 -10.41 19.37 -20.16
C GLN A 355 -10.05 20.77 -20.64
N GLY A 356 -9.93 20.96 -21.96
CA GLY A 356 -9.75 22.24 -22.65
C GLY A 356 -10.83 23.27 -22.33
N GLN A 357 -12.09 22.85 -22.18
CA GLN A 357 -13.17 23.73 -21.72
C GLN A 357 -13.08 24.03 -20.22
N ALA A 358 -12.57 23.10 -19.41
CA ALA A 358 -12.30 23.33 -17.99
C ALA A 358 -11.09 24.27 -17.77
N SER A 359 -10.06 24.21 -18.62
CA SER A 359 -8.95 25.17 -18.67
C SER A 359 -9.36 26.51 -19.31
N ASN A 360 -10.13 26.54 -20.39
CA ASN A 360 -10.66 27.79 -20.97
C ASN A 360 -11.68 28.50 -20.05
N ARG A 361 -12.32 27.79 -19.12
CA ARG A 361 -13.12 28.42 -18.06
C ARG A 361 -12.25 29.16 -17.03
N LYS A 362 -10.95 28.84 -16.92
CA LYS A 362 -9.95 29.62 -16.20
C LYS A 362 -9.37 30.77 -17.04
N GLU A 363 -9.40 30.72 -18.37
CA GLU A 363 -8.82 31.74 -19.28
C GLU A 363 -9.71 32.97 -19.55
N ARG A 364 -10.93 33.05 -19.00
CA ARG A 364 -11.76 34.28 -19.02
C ARG A 364 -11.62 35.12 -17.75
N ARG A 365 -10.39 35.28 -17.24
CA ARG A 365 -10.03 36.42 -16.37
C ARG A 365 -8.87 37.17 -17.03
N PRO A 366 -8.94 38.50 -17.19
CA PRO A 366 -7.88 39.25 -17.83
C PRO A 366 -6.63 39.31 -16.94
N SER A 367 -5.48 39.10 -17.59
CA SER A 367 -4.11 39.53 -17.27
C SER A 367 -3.49 39.14 -15.91
N GLU A 368 -2.40 38.36 -16.04
CA GLU A 368 -1.24 38.27 -15.15
C GLU A 368 -1.51 37.95 -13.67
N ALA A 369 -1.64 36.66 -13.40
CA ALA A 369 -1.09 36.10 -12.18
C ALA A 369 -0.40 34.80 -12.61
N ALA A 370 0.90 34.66 -12.29
CA ALA A 370 1.61 33.40 -12.36
C ALA A 370 0.75 32.28 -11.72
N GLN A 371 1.03 31.00 -11.94
CA GLN A 371 0.40 30.00 -11.06
C GLN A 371 0.70 30.39 -9.61
N ALA A 372 -0.34 30.60 -8.82
CA ALA A 372 -0.19 30.98 -7.43
C ALA A 372 0.61 29.88 -6.73
N VAL A 373 1.81 30.22 -6.27
CA VAL A 373 2.66 29.27 -5.55
C VAL A 373 2.13 29.19 -4.13
N PHE A 374 1.84 27.99 -3.64
CA PHE A 374 1.33 27.79 -2.28
C PHE A 374 2.42 27.17 -1.42
N ARG A 375 2.81 27.87 -0.35
CA ARG A 375 3.74 27.35 0.66
C ARG A 375 3.01 27.20 1.98
N THR A 376 3.22 26.05 2.62
CA THR A 376 2.63 25.73 3.92
C THR A 376 3.74 25.48 4.92
N GLU A 377 3.68 26.18 6.03
CA GLU A 377 4.60 26.01 7.15
C GLU A 377 3.78 25.70 8.41
N ALA A 378 3.97 24.50 8.96
CA ALA A 378 3.40 24.12 10.24
C ALA A 378 4.49 24.17 11.30
N ARG A 379 4.31 25.05 12.29
CA ARG A 379 5.24 25.19 13.41
C ARG A 379 4.60 24.65 14.67
N ARG A 380 5.31 23.75 15.33
CA ARG A 380 4.96 23.34 16.69
C ARG A 380 5.28 24.50 17.63
N LEU A 381 4.27 25.01 18.32
CA LEU A 381 4.42 26.06 19.31
C LEU A 381 4.66 25.45 20.68
N GLU A 382 5.28 26.23 21.56
CA GLU A 382 5.30 25.92 22.99
C GLU A 382 3.86 25.90 23.52
N ALA A 383 3.63 25.13 24.58
CA ALA A 383 2.27 24.84 25.05
C ALA A 383 1.48 26.07 25.55
N ASP A 384 2.17 27.16 25.86
CA ASP A 384 1.65 28.43 26.36
C ASP A 384 1.37 29.45 25.24
N GLN A 385 1.79 29.17 24.00
CA GLN A 385 1.56 30.06 22.86
C GLN A 385 0.21 29.78 22.23
N GLU A 386 -0.55 30.85 21.96
CA GLU A 386 -1.85 30.73 21.30
C GLU A 386 -1.69 30.15 19.88
N PRO A 387 -2.57 29.20 19.50
CA PRO A 387 -2.60 28.71 18.12
C PRO A 387 -2.91 29.87 17.18
N TYR A 388 -2.21 29.90 16.05
CA TYR A 388 -2.48 30.91 15.01
C TYR A 388 -2.56 30.28 13.63
N PHE A 389 -3.35 30.92 12.78
CA PHE A 389 -3.41 30.65 11.36
C PHE A 389 -3.25 31.98 10.62
N GLN A 390 -2.18 32.12 9.86
CA GLN A 390 -1.87 33.32 9.09
C GLN A 390 -1.76 33.00 7.61
N VAL A 391 -2.34 33.87 6.79
CA VAL A 391 -2.22 33.82 5.33
C VAL A 391 -1.53 35.10 4.87
N GLY A 392 -0.32 34.96 4.34
CA GLY A 392 0.42 36.04 3.70
C GLY A 392 0.35 35.90 2.18
N TYR A 393 0.17 37.01 1.47
CA TYR A 393 0.28 37.05 0.01
C TYR A 393 1.50 37.89 -0.37
N ASN A 394 2.43 37.29 -1.11
CA ASN A 394 3.55 37.99 -1.72
C ASN A 394 3.20 38.31 -3.18
N GLU A 395 2.88 39.56 -3.44
CA GLU A 395 2.45 40.06 -4.74
C GLU A 395 3.54 39.97 -5.82
N GLN A 396 4.82 40.10 -5.46
CA GLN A 396 5.94 40.01 -6.40
C GLN A 396 6.26 38.58 -6.84
N ALA A 397 6.04 37.59 -5.97
CA ALA A 397 6.26 36.18 -6.25
C ALA A 397 4.98 35.42 -6.61
N ASN A 398 3.83 36.09 -6.56
CA ASN A 398 2.50 35.52 -6.62
C ASN A 398 2.35 34.27 -5.70
N GLU A 399 2.85 34.39 -4.48
CA GLU A 399 2.97 33.27 -3.52
C GLU A 399 2.03 33.48 -2.32
N TYR A 400 1.23 32.47 -2.01
CA TYR A 400 0.42 32.40 -0.80
C TYR A 400 1.15 31.55 0.24
N ASN A 401 1.44 32.17 1.39
CA ASN A 401 2.12 31.55 2.52
C ASN A 401 1.10 31.28 3.63
N PHE A 402 0.82 30.01 3.90
CA PHE A 402 0.01 29.56 5.02
C PHE A 402 0.90 29.17 6.18
N ARG A 403 0.80 29.89 7.31
CA ARG A 403 1.52 29.55 8.54
C ARG A 403 0.53 29.10 9.60
N LEU A 404 0.72 27.87 10.07
CA LEU A 404 -0.08 27.26 11.12
C LEU A 404 0.80 27.01 12.35
N GLY A 405 0.46 27.66 13.45
CA GLY A 405 1.06 27.41 14.76
C GLY A 405 0.20 26.46 15.58
N ILE A 406 0.70 25.25 15.87
CA ILE A 406 0.00 24.24 16.68
C ILE A 406 0.72 24.08 18.03
N PRO A 407 0.08 24.40 19.17
CA PRO A 407 0.66 24.20 20.49
C PRO A 407 0.96 22.73 20.76
N ALA A 408 2.11 22.45 21.36
CA ALA A 408 2.42 21.12 21.85
C ALA A 408 1.45 20.74 22.99
N GLY A 409 0.69 19.65 22.83
CA GLY A 409 -0.22 19.18 23.87
C GLY A 409 0.52 18.93 25.19
N GLN A 410 0.10 19.63 26.26
CA GLN A 410 0.54 19.35 27.62
C GLN A 410 -0.01 17.99 28.06
N LYS A 411 0.87 16.98 28.15
CA LYS A 411 0.58 15.83 29.01
C LYS A 411 0.67 16.33 30.45
N GLY A 412 -0.47 16.51 31.12
CA GLY A 412 -0.48 16.70 32.56
C GLY A 412 0.25 15.53 33.21
N ALA A 413 1.36 15.81 33.89
CA ALA A 413 2.11 14.81 34.62
C ALA A 413 1.28 14.42 35.86
N VAL A 414 0.60 13.28 35.82
CA VAL A 414 0.03 12.69 37.04
C VAL A 414 1.16 11.96 37.76
N GLU A 415 1.47 12.39 38.98
CA GLU A 415 2.43 11.69 39.84
C GLU A 415 1.71 10.54 40.56
N MET A 416 2.29 9.34 40.51
CA MET A 416 1.69 8.12 41.09
C MET A 416 2.70 7.36 41.95
N THR A 417 2.28 6.95 43.14
CA THR A 417 3.01 5.99 43.99
C THR A 417 2.12 4.78 44.30
N THR A 418 2.74 3.63 44.55
CA THR A 418 2.01 2.39 44.84
C THR A 418 2.79 1.54 45.86
N GLY A 419 2.07 0.78 46.66
CA GLY A 419 2.63 -0.14 47.64
C GLY A 419 1.64 -1.25 48.00
N ALA A 420 2.09 -2.21 48.81
CA ALA A 420 1.24 -3.26 49.34
C ALA A 420 1.33 -3.29 50.87
N VAL A 421 0.24 -3.67 51.53
CA VAL A 421 0.16 -3.79 52.99
C VAL A 421 -0.67 -5.03 53.35
N THR A 422 -0.21 -5.79 54.33
CA THR A 422 -0.90 -6.98 54.84
C THR A 422 -1.68 -6.62 56.10
N VAL A 423 -2.96 -6.95 56.13
CA VAL A 423 -3.85 -6.73 57.29
C VAL A 423 -4.25 -8.08 57.88
N TRP A 424 -3.97 -8.27 59.17
CA TRP A 424 -4.04 -9.57 59.87
C TRP A 424 -5.31 -9.71 60.71
N ALA A 425 -6.23 -10.62 60.36
CA ALA A 425 -7.47 -10.80 61.11
C ALA A 425 -7.21 -11.13 62.60
N GLU A 426 -7.86 -10.41 63.51
CA GLU A 426 -7.73 -10.58 64.95
C GLU A 426 -8.52 -11.82 65.38
N LYS A 427 -7.89 -12.71 66.16
CA LYS A 427 -8.59 -13.80 66.84
C LYS A 427 -9.29 -13.21 68.06
N ALA A 428 -10.62 -13.31 68.11
CA ALA A 428 -11.43 -12.82 69.22
C ALA A 428 -10.95 -13.43 70.56
N ASN A 429 -10.25 -12.63 71.36
CA ASN A 429 -9.92 -12.98 72.74
C ASN A 429 -11.01 -12.42 73.66
N SER A 430 -11.79 -13.31 74.25
CA SER A 430 -12.86 -12.96 75.18
C SER A 430 -12.29 -12.45 76.51
N THR A 431 -12.06 -11.15 76.67
CA THR A 431 -12.08 -10.49 77.99
C THR A 431 -12.14 -8.97 77.87
N GLY A 432 -13.23 -8.37 78.36
CA GLY A 432 -13.23 -6.99 78.89
C GLY A 432 -14.22 -6.03 78.23
N LYS A 433 -15.28 -5.69 78.96
CA LYS A 433 -16.31 -4.69 78.62
C LYS A 433 -15.72 -3.32 78.24
N ILE A 434 -16.05 -2.82 77.05
CA ILE A 434 -16.26 -1.38 76.78
C ILE A 434 -17.49 -1.20 75.87
N LEU A 435 -18.32 -0.22 76.22
CA LEU A 435 -19.58 0.17 75.60
C LEU A 435 -19.33 0.91 74.26
N PHE A 436 -20.05 0.49 73.21
CA PHE A 436 -20.18 1.11 71.86
C PHE A 436 -18.96 1.06 70.94
N VAL A 437 -18.85 0.04 70.06
CA VAL A 437 -18.80 0.09 68.58
C VAL A 437 -18.89 -1.38 68.10
N ASN A 438 -19.62 -1.65 67.01
CA ASN A 438 -19.72 -2.95 66.34
C ASN A 438 -18.39 -3.37 65.64
N SER A 439 -17.23 -2.96 66.18
CA SER A 439 -15.92 -2.91 65.52
C SER A 439 -15.09 -4.19 65.64
N GLU A 440 -15.61 -5.27 66.24
CA GLU A 440 -14.84 -6.50 66.45
C GLU A 440 -14.37 -7.18 65.14
N ARG A 441 -14.80 -6.70 63.97
CA ARG A 441 -14.37 -7.22 62.65
C ARG A 441 -13.75 -6.20 61.70
N THR A 442 -13.56 -4.96 62.13
CA THR A 442 -12.93 -3.92 61.29
C THR A 442 -11.53 -3.65 61.80
N GLN A 443 -10.55 -3.77 60.91
CA GLN A 443 -9.15 -3.49 61.20
C GLN A 443 -8.65 -2.31 60.39
N PHE A 444 -7.61 -1.68 60.90
CA PHE A 444 -6.98 -0.52 60.29
C PHE A 444 -5.49 -0.79 60.07
N THR A 445 -4.96 -0.31 58.95
CA THR A 445 -3.51 -0.26 58.76
C THR A 445 -2.90 0.79 59.71
N GLY A 446 -1.59 0.71 59.92
CA GLY A 446 -0.84 1.90 60.35
C GLY A 446 -1.00 3.04 59.34
N GLU A 447 -0.63 4.25 59.74
CA GLU A 447 -0.55 5.41 58.84
C GLU A 447 0.52 5.15 57.76
N ILE A 448 0.13 5.19 56.49
CA ILE A 448 0.99 4.91 55.33
C ILE A 448 1.36 6.23 54.66
N ASP A 449 2.66 6.53 54.61
CA ASP A 449 3.19 7.67 53.85
C ASP A 449 3.15 7.36 52.34
N HIS A 450 2.39 8.12 51.57
CA HIS A 450 2.27 7.88 50.13
C HIS A 450 3.41 8.53 49.32
N GLY A 451 4.23 9.38 49.93
CA GLY A 451 5.44 9.92 49.29
C GLY A 451 5.24 10.94 48.17
N LEU A 452 4.03 11.48 47.99
CA LEU A 452 3.70 12.52 46.98
C LEU A 452 3.68 13.93 47.57
N GLY A 453 4.21 14.11 48.78
CA GLY A 453 4.19 15.37 49.53
C GLY A 453 2.78 15.75 50.01
N LEU A 454 2.64 16.99 50.50
CA LEU A 454 1.38 17.52 51.03
C LEU A 454 0.36 17.85 49.93
N GLY A 455 -0.93 17.74 50.22
CA GLY A 455 -2.02 18.09 49.32
C GLY A 455 -2.98 16.93 49.04
N PRO A 456 -4.10 17.19 48.35
CA PRO A 456 -5.10 16.17 48.08
C PRO A 456 -4.54 15.09 47.16
N VAL A 457 -4.84 13.83 47.51
CA VAL A 457 -4.50 12.66 46.70
C VAL A 457 -5.74 11.79 46.52
N LEU A 458 -5.85 11.15 45.36
CA LEU A 458 -6.79 10.04 45.16
C LEU A 458 -6.09 8.76 45.60
N VAL A 459 -6.68 8.04 46.56
CA VAL A 459 -6.19 6.74 47.00
C VAL A 459 -7.14 5.66 46.52
N GLU A 460 -6.61 4.73 45.73
CA GLU A 460 -7.32 3.54 45.28
C GLU A 460 -6.71 2.29 45.92
N VAL A 461 -7.55 1.40 46.46
CA VAL A 461 -7.12 0.19 47.15
C VAL A 461 -7.85 -1.02 46.56
N GLY A 462 -7.08 -2.06 46.23
CA GLY A 462 -7.59 -3.35 45.79
C GLY A 462 -7.08 -4.50 46.65
N ILE A 463 -7.85 -5.59 46.72
CA ILE A 463 -7.45 -6.83 47.39
C ILE A 463 -6.65 -7.69 46.41
N GLU A 464 -5.47 -8.14 46.83
CA GLU A 464 -4.55 -8.97 46.04
C GLU A 464 -4.67 -10.45 46.43
N GLU A 465 -5.04 -11.28 45.46
CA GLU A 465 -5.13 -12.73 45.61
C GLU A 465 -3.99 -13.42 44.85
N HIS A 466 -3.27 -14.32 45.54
CA HIS A 466 -2.25 -15.18 44.95
C HIS A 466 -2.76 -16.63 44.86
N LEU A 467 -3.24 -17.02 43.68
CA LEU A 467 -3.61 -18.41 43.41
C LEU A 467 -2.35 -19.23 43.06
N SER A 468 -2.04 -20.25 43.86
CA SER A 468 -1.05 -21.28 43.53
C SER A 468 -1.74 -22.45 42.84
N PHE A 469 -1.78 -22.44 41.51
CA PHE A 469 -2.19 -23.60 40.73
C PHE A 469 -1.04 -24.63 40.66
N GLN A 470 -1.26 -25.85 41.13
CA GLN A 470 -0.42 -27.00 40.80
C GLN A 470 -1.11 -27.87 39.75
N GLN A 471 -0.86 -27.60 38.47
CA GLN A 471 -0.94 -28.61 37.42
C GLN A 471 0.10 -28.34 36.33
N ARG A 472 0.60 -29.43 35.72
CA ARG A 472 1.86 -29.51 34.96
C ARG A 472 2.06 -28.41 33.91
N ASP A 473 3.31 -27.93 33.88
CA ASP A 473 3.92 -26.92 33.02
C ASP A 473 3.54 -25.45 33.25
N MET A 474 4.57 -24.70 33.68
CA MET A 474 4.63 -23.26 33.94
C MET A 474 3.93 -22.77 35.23
N SER A 475 4.73 -22.53 36.27
CA SER A 475 4.36 -21.71 37.42
C SER A 475 4.18 -20.25 37.01
N ARG A 476 2.99 -19.89 36.52
CA ARG A 476 2.52 -18.49 36.45
C ARG A 476 1.65 -18.22 37.67
N VAL A 477 2.13 -17.39 38.58
CA VAL A 477 1.29 -16.79 39.63
C VAL A 477 0.33 -15.83 38.93
N ASN A 478 -0.90 -16.25 38.69
CA ASN A 478 -1.95 -15.34 38.23
C ASN A 478 -2.37 -14.50 39.44
N ARG A 479 -1.77 -13.32 39.57
CA ARG A 479 -2.16 -12.30 40.54
C ARG A 479 -3.48 -11.69 40.11
N ARG A 480 -4.51 -11.79 40.96
CA ARG A 480 -5.80 -11.12 40.75
C ARG A 480 -5.93 -9.93 41.70
N LEU A 481 -6.51 -8.84 41.20
CA LEU A 481 -6.78 -7.62 41.96
C LEU A 481 -8.28 -7.34 41.89
N TYR A 482 -8.90 -7.21 43.06
CA TYR A 482 -10.34 -6.95 43.17
C TYR A 482 -10.55 -5.56 43.77
N PHE A 483 -11.46 -4.78 43.16
CA PHE A 483 -11.81 -3.42 43.56
C PHE A 483 -13.32 -3.33 43.80
N GLY A 484 -13.74 -2.53 44.79
CA GLY A 484 -15.15 -2.33 45.09
C GLY A 484 -15.81 -3.49 45.84
N ALA A 485 -17.10 -3.72 45.59
CA ALA A 485 -17.92 -4.75 46.24
C ALA A 485 -17.63 -6.13 45.63
N ILE A 486 -16.78 -6.91 46.30
CA ILE A 486 -16.26 -8.20 45.81
C ILE A 486 -17.33 -9.30 45.84
N ASP A 487 -18.30 -9.19 46.73
CA ASP A 487 -19.45 -10.06 46.86
C ASP A 487 -20.31 -10.14 45.58
N LEU A 488 -20.22 -9.14 44.70
CA LEU A 488 -20.86 -9.17 43.38
C LEU A 488 -20.34 -10.28 42.45
N PHE A 489 -19.18 -10.87 42.77
CA PHE A 489 -18.60 -11.98 42.02
C PHE A 489 -18.95 -13.37 42.58
N ALA A 490 -19.81 -13.44 43.62
CA ALA A 490 -20.28 -14.72 44.17
C ALA A 490 -20.92 -15.61 43.09
N ASP A 491 -20.71 -16.93 43.19
CA ASP A 491 -21.22 -17.94 42.24
C ASP A 491 -20.76 -17.76 40.78
N SER A 492 -19.67 -17.03 40.56
CA SER A 492 -19.08 -16.79 39.24
C SER A 492 -17.68 -17.41 39.10
N PRO A 493 -17.13 -17.52 37.88
CA PRO A 493 -15.72 -17.92 37.67
C PRO A 493 -14.69 -16.98 38.31
N TYR A 494 -15.13 -15.81 38.79
CA TYR A 494 -14.33 -14.78 39.43
C TYR A 494 -14.57 -14.70 40.95
N ASP A 495 -15.35 -15.64 41.51
CA ASP A 495 -15.59 -15.72 42.95
C ASP A 495 -14.26 -15.94 43.69
N THR A 496 -14.07 -15.17 44.76
CA THR A 496 -12.87 -15.21 45.61
C THR A 496 -13.05 -16.12 46.82
N GLY A 497 -14.29 -16.48 47.16
CA GLY A 497 -14.62 -17.15 48.43
C GLY A 497 -14.36 -16.29 49.68
N LEU A 498 -13.97 -15.02 49.52
CA LEU A 498 -13.66 -14.11 50.64
C LEU A 498 -14.91 -13.44 51.23
N GLY A 499 -16.11 -13.72 50.70
CA GLY A 499 -17.38 -13.18 51.19
C GLY A 499 -17.51 -11.66 51.09
N GLU A 500 -18.33 -11.06 51.95
CA GLU A 500 -18.59 -9.61 52.04
C GLU A 500 -17.43 -8.83 52.68
N ILE A 501 -16.22 -9.00 52.16
CA ILE A 501 -15.07 -8.19 52.58
C ILE A 501 -15.17 -6.78 52.00
N ALA A 502 -14.98 -5.76 52.84
CA ALA A 502 -15.06 -4.37 52.43
C ALA A 502 -13.77 -3.62 52.80
N VAL A 503 -13.30 -2.77 51.88
CA VAL A 503 -12.09 -1.95 52.04
C VAL A 503 -12.41 -0.49 51.79
N SER A 504 -11.85 0.41 52.60
CA SER A 504 -11.98 1.85 52.43
C SER A 504 -10.69 2.54 52.84
N ALA A 505 -10.36 3.67 52.22
CA ALA A 505 -9.20 4.49 52.59
C ALA A 505 -9.62 5.90 53.03
N VAL A 506 -8.86 6.47 53.97
CA VAL A 506 -8.94 7.88 54.38
C VAL A 506 -7.58 8.50 54.16
N ALA A 507 -7.50 9.56 53.35
CA ALA A 507 -6.28 10.32 53.11
C ALA A 507 -6.17 11.53 54.04
N PHE A 508 -4.94 11.88 54.43
CA PHE A 508 -4.60 13.04 55.26
C PHE A 508 -3.71 14.00 54.44
N PRO A 509 -4.30 14.92 53.66
CA PRO A 509 -3.56 15.85 52.78
C PRO A 509 -2.47 16.66 53.49
N ASP A 510 -2.71 17.07 54.73
CA ASP A 510 -1.78 17.90 55.51
C ASP A 510 -0.58 17.11 56.08
N LYS A 511 -0.64 15.78 55.99
CA LYS A 511 0.43 14.89 56.43
C LYS A 511 1.12 14.16 55.29
N GLY A 512 0.48 14.04 54.13
CA GLY A 512 1.01 13.25 53.01
C GLY A 512 0.91 11.74 53.24
N SER A 513 -0.11 11.32 53.99
CA SER A 513 -0.32 9.95 54.44
C SER A 513 -1.79 9.52 54.29
N PHE A 514 -2.08 8.24 54.45
CA PHE A 514 -3.43 7.71 54.47
C PHE A 514 -3.53 6.44 55.33
N VAL A 515 -4.74 6.06 55.71
CA VAL A 515 -5.03 4.81 56.45
C VAL A 515 -6.09 4.02 55.69
N ILE A 516 -5.95 2.70 55.68
CA ILE A 516 -6.89 1.78 55.07
C ILE A 516 -7.64 1.02 56.17
N ALA A 517 -8.96 0.92 56.05
CA ALA A 517 -9.83 0.09 56.87
C ALA A 517 -10.28 -1.15 56.10
N VAL A 518 -10.26 -2.31 56.74
CA VAL A 518 -10.74 -3.58 56.20
C VAL A 518 -11.77 -4.16 57.15
N ARG A 519 -12.95 -4.51 56.63
CA ARG A 519 -13.96 -5.27 57.37
C ARG A 519 -13.97 -6.70 56.89
N PHE A 520 -13.66 -7.63 57.79
CA PHE A 520 -13.72 -9.07 57.51
C PHE A 520 -15.15 -9.61 57.61
N PRO A 521 -15.53 -10.58 56.76
CA PRO A 521 -16.87 -11.19 56.79
C PRO A 521 -17.07 -12.07 58.02
N GLU A 522 -18.33 -12.45 58.26
CA GLU A 522 -18.68 -13.47 59.26
C GLU A 522 -18.07 -14.83 58.94
N GLY A 523 -17.36 -15.42 59.91
CA GLY A 523 -16.78 -16.75 59.75
C GLY A 523 -15.47 -16.80 58.95
N TRP A 524 -14.78 -15.66 58.77
CA TRP A 524 -13.48 -15.57 58.10
C TRP A 524 -12.49 -16.65 58.56
N GLN A 525 -12.01 -17.47 57.61
CA GLN A 525 -11.07 -18.58 57.87
C GLN A 525 -9.61 -18.23 57.51
N GLY A 526 -9.37 -17.08 56.88
CA GLY A 526 -8.02 -16.65 56.50
C GLY A 526 -7.23 -16.05 57.67
N GLU A 527 -5.91 -15.94 57.54
CA GLU A 527 -5.08 -15.27 58.55
C GLU A 527 -4.89 -13.77 58.26
N ALA A 528 -4.84 -13.40 56.98
CA ALA A 528 -4.62 -12.03 56.55
C ALA A 528 -5.14 -11.79 55.13
N VAL A 529 -5.23 -10.51 54.77
CA VAL A 529 -5.47 -10.06 53.39
C VAL A 529 -4.34 -9.13 52.97
N ILE A 530 -3.88 -9.30 51.74
CA ILE A 530 -2.91 -8.41 51.11
C ILE A 530 -3.68 -7.35 50.34
N LEU A 531 -3.43 -6.09 50.65
CA LEU A 531 -4.00 -4.95 49.96
C LEU A 531 -2.93 -4.32 49.08
N ARG A 532 -3.28 -4.00 47.84
CA ARG A 532 -2.48 -3.17 46.95
C ARG A 532 -3.11 -1.80 46.87
N TRP A 533 -2.31 -0.75 47.03
CA TRP A 533 -2.78 0.62 46.97
C TRP A 533 -2.03 1.45 45.93
N TRP A 534 -2.70 2.48 45.43
CA TRP A 534 -2.17 3.51 44.55
C TRP A 534 -2.60 4.88 45.09
N ALA A 535 -1.67 5.82 45.12
CA ALA A 535 -1.95 7.21 45.39
C ALA A 535 -1.64 8.03 44.14
N TYR A 536 -2.54 8.92 43.76
CA TYR A 536 -2.40 9.81 42.61
C TYR A 536 -2.47 11.25 43.08
N LYS A 537 -1.54 12.07 42.58
CA LYS A 537 -1.55 13.52 42.77
C LYS A 537 -1.53 14.20 41.41
N ALA A 538 -2.42 15.16 41.22
CA ALA A 538 -2.37 16.04 40.06
C ALA A 538 -1.04 16.82 40.10
N GLY A 539 -0.21 16.68 39.06
CA GLY A 539 1.03 17.44 38.97
C GLY A 539 0.74 18.94 38.95
N ALA A 540 1.55 19.71 39.66
CA ALA A 540 1.41 21.15 39.70
C ALA A 540 1.50 21.73 38.28
N GLU A 541 0.43 22.37 37.83
CA GLU A 541 0.48 23.23 36.66
C GLU A 541 1.56 24.29 36.92
N LYS A 542 2.59 24.34 36.08
CA LYS A 542 3.46 25.51 36.03
C LYS A 542 2.62 26.66 35.47
N ASN A 543 2.06 27.44 36.39
CA ASN A 543 1.50 28.77 36.22
C ASN A 543 0.80 29.00 34.88
N ASN A 544 -0.50 28.72 34.83
CA ASN A 544 -1.40 29.63 34.13
C ASN A 544 -2.60 29.92 35.03
N THR A 545 -2.83 31.20 35.29
CA THR A 545 -3.83 31.70 36.22
C THR A 545 -5.21 31.51 35.60
N LEU A 546 -5.80 30.33 35.75
CA LEU A 546 -7.24 30.12 35.58
C LEU A 546 -7.78 29.54 36.88
N ALA A 547 -8.51 30.40 37.59
CA ALA A 547 -9.19 30.05 38.83
C ALA A 547 -10.09 28.84 38.62
N LEU A 548 -9.70 27.69 39.17
CA LEU A 548 -10.61 26.58 39.42
C LEU A 548 -11.64 27.06 40.46
N GLN A 549 -12.84 27.38 40.00
CA GLN A 549 -13.99 27.63 40.86
C GLN A 549 -14.28 26.34 41.65
N GLU A 550 -14.09 26.38 42.96
CA GLU A 550 -14.67 25.40 43.87
C GLU A 550 -16.20 25.49 43.79
N ALA A 551 -16.83 24.46 43.24
CA ALA A 551 -18.28 24.32 43.25
C ALA A 551 -18.72 23.92 44.68
N SER A 552 -19.12 24.92 45.48
CA SER A 552 -19.83 24.69 46.74
C SER A 552 -21.30 24.38 46.44
N VAL A 553 -21.70 23.12 46.59
CA VAL A 553 -23.12 22.75 46.64
C VAL A 553 -23.54 22.71 48.10
N SER A 554 -24.20 23.79 48.55
CA SER A 554 -24.95 23.78 49.80
C SER A 554 -26.34 23.19 49.55
N THR A 555 -26.61 22.00 50.09
CA THR A 555 -27.96 21.48 50.26
C THR A 555 -28.41 21.77 51.69
N GLU A 556 -29.08 22.90 51.89
CA GLU A 556 -29.99 23.06 53.03
C GLU A 556 -31.24 22.24 52.76
N GLY A 557 -31.49 21.24 53.60
CA GLY A 557 -32.75 20.53 53.63
C GLY A 557 -33.86 21.36 54.28
N LYS A 558 -35.08 21.22 53.78
CA LYS A 558 -36.29 21.31 54.60
C LYS A 558 -37.13 20.06 54.34
N LEU A 559 -37.62 19.53 55.46
CA LEU A 559 -38.40 18.31 55.70
C LEU A 559 -39.41 17.92 54.61
#